data_AF-A0A0D2F1Z6-F1
#
_entry.id   AF-A0A0D2F1Z6-F1
#
_cell.length_a   1.000
_cell.length_b   1.000
_cell.length_c   1.000
_cell.angle_alpha   90.00
_cell.angle_beta   90.00
_cell.angle_gamma   90.00
#
_symmetry.space_group_name_H-M   'P 1'
#
loop_
_entity.id
_entity.type
_entity.pdbx_description
1 polymer ?
#
loop_
_entity_poly.entity_id
_entity_poly.type
_entity_poly.pdbx_seq_one_letter_code
_entity_poly.pdbx_strand_id
1 'polypeptide(L)'
;MHTDPAVSDATIRTKAGALPVSRTSTYFSSYAFALHSVPMAYMLSVPPHLYLFSKLMKASGYAYSNLVPRAQLSTLAPTLPKATADVLWRARGCHLNALEGFPLFAAAMIAGTHAKLDACELNTCAAEYLVARTLYSILYMTVRSERASYLRSAVWTWSVGIPVYVLWKAGKKFVNGYDGADGKVDEKESL
;
A
#
# COMPACT_ATOMS: atom_id res chain seq x y z
N MET A 1 48.64 -61.90 -9.59
CA MET A 1 48.15 -62.58 -8.37
C MET A 1 47.10 -61.67 -7.77
N HIS A 2 45.84 -62.09 -7.87
CA HIS A 2 44.65 -61.27 -7.66
C HIS A 2 44.25 -61.35 -6.19
N THR A 3 44.32 -60.24 -5.45
CA THR A 3 43.71 -60.11 -4.12
C THR A 3 43.30 -58.66 -3.90
N ASP A 4 42.10 -58.30 -4.35
CA ASP A 4 41.36 -57.16 -3.78
C ASP A 4 40.17 -57.72 -3.01
N PRO A 5 40.21 -57.75 -1.67
CA PRO A 5 39.00 -57.89 -0.89
C PRO A 5 38.91 -56.76 0.15
N ALA A 6 37.81 -56.01 0.12
CA ALA A 6 37.01 -55.65 1.30
C ALA A 6 35.92 -54.65 0.88
N VAL A 7 34.77 -55.21 0.51
CA VAL A 7 33.49 -54.51 0.54
C VAL A 7 33.04 -54.39 2.00
N SER A 8 32.27 -53.33 2.27
CA SER A 8 31.36 -53.15 3.41
C SER A 8 31.92 -52.47 4.66
N ASP A 9 31.70 -51.16 4.76
CA ASP A 9 31.11 -50.65 6.00
C ASP A 9 29.98 -49.65 5.68
N ALA A 10 28.77 -50.19 5.57
CA ALA A 10 27.54 -49.42 5.42
C ALA A 10 27.14 -48.86 6.78
N THR A 11 27.82 -47.80 7.23
CA THR A 11 27.50 -47.14 8.50
C THR A 11 26.19 -46.36 8.38
N ILE A 12 25.13 -47.07 8.78
CA ILE A 12 23.85 -46.66 9.35
C ILE A 12 23.64 -45.14 9.45
N ARG A 13 22.81 -44.63 8.53
CA ARG A 13 22.16 -43.32 8.62
C ARG A 13 21.21 -43.28 9.82
N THR A 14 21.63 -42.69 10.94
CA THR A 14 20.69 -42.21 11.96
C THR A 14 19.97 -40.97 11.42
N LYS A 15 18.74 -41.16 10.92
CA LYS A 15 17.79 -40.07 10.70
C LYS A 15 17.36 -39.53 12.07
N ALA A 16 18.15 -38.65 12.65
CA ALA A 16 17.68 -37.81 13.75
C ALA A 16 16.51 -36.98 13.20
N GLY A 17 15.29 -37.30 13.64
CA GLY A 17 14.09 -36.55 13.31
C GLY A 17 14.23 -35.14 13.85
N ALA A 18 14.72 -34.22 13.01
CA ALA A 18 14.64 -32.80 13.30
C ALA A 18 13.15 -32.45 13.40
N LEU A 19 12.71 -32.09 14.61
CA LEU A 19 11.38 -31.53 14.83
C LEU A 19 11.18 -30.37 13.84
N PRO A 20 10.03 -30.29 13.16
CA PRO A 20 9.77 -29.18 12.26
C PRO A 20 9.80 -27.89 13.07
N VAL A 21 10.89 -27.13 12.97
CA VAL A 21 10.95 -25.76 13.47
C VAL A 21 9.86 -25.01 12.72
N SER A 22 8.77 -24.72 13.42
CA SER A 22 7.66 -23.90 12.92
C SER A 22 8.23 -22.54 12.54
N ARG A 23 8.56 -22.36 11.26
CA ARG A 23 8.91 -21.05 10.72
C ARG A 23 7.63 -20.25 10.67
N THR A 24 7.28 -19.61 11.78
CA THR A 24 6.32 -18.51 11.75
C THR A 24 6.99 -17.43 10.89
N SER A 25 6.66 -17.38 9.61
CA SER A 25 6.99 -16.22 8.79
C SER A 25 6.33 -15.04 9.49
N THR A 26 7.14 -14.18 10.11
CA THR A 26 6.62 -12.98 10.74
C THR A 26 5.88 -12.22 9.65
N TYR A 27 4.64 -11.83 9.92
CA TYR A 27 3.76 -11.19 8.94
C TYR A 27 4.46 -10.03 8.19
N PHE A 28 5.30 -9.27 8.89
CA PHE A 28 6.11 -8.17 8.36
C PHE A 28 7.35 -8.60 7.56
N SER A 29 7.80 -9.85 7.67
CA SER A 29 8.87 -10.45 6.87
C SER A 29 8.34 -11.13 5.59
N SER A 30 7.02 -11.09 5.38
CA SER A 30 6.34 -11.60 4.18
C SER A 30 5.70 -10.45 3.40
N TYR A 31 5.28 -10.67 2.15
CA TYR A 31 4.54 -9.67 1.38
C TYR A 31 3.07 -9.50 1.80
N ALA A 32 2.62 -10.24 2.83
CA ALA A 32 1.22 -10.22 3.24
C ALA A 32 0.76 -8.83 3.69
N PHE A 33 1.58 -8.10 4.46
CA PHE A 33 1.22 -6.74 4.89
C PHE A 33 1.15 -5.78 3.71
N ALA A 34 2.12 -5.79 2.78
CA ALA A 34 2.08 -4.97 1.56
C ALA A 34 0.79 -5.21 0.76
N LEU A 35 0.37 -6.47 0.58
CA LEU A 35 -0.86 -6.79 -0.14
C LEU A 35 -2.13 -6.39 0.65
N HIS A 36 -2.18 -6.62 1.96
CA HIS A 36 -3.30 -6.18 2.80
C HIS A 36 -3.36 -4.66 2.97
N SER A 37 -2.23 -3.97 2.80
CA SER A 37 -2.21 -2.52 2.82
C SER A 37 -3.02 -1.91 1.68
N VAL A 38 -3.22 -2.64 0.57
CA VAL A 38 -4.04 -2.18 -0.57
C VAL A 38 -5.49 -1.94 -0.15
N PRO A 39 -6.26 -2.93 0.37
CA PRO A 39 -7.60 -2.66 0.89
C PRO A 39 -7.58 -1.66 2.06
N MET A 40 -6.56 -1.67 2.93
CA MET A 40 -6.45 -0.67 4.01
C MET A 40 -6.35 0.77 3.46
N ALA A 41 -5.56 0.99 2.41
CA ALA A 41 -5.40 2.29 1.77
C ALA A 41 -6.70 2.75 1.09
N TYR A 42 -7.44 1.82 0.45
CA TYR A 42 -8.77 2.12 -0.07
C TYR A 42 -9.73 2.56 1.05
N MET A 43 -9.70 1.86 2.18
CA MET A 43 -10.57 2.16 3.33
C MET A 43 -10.29 3.52 3.97
N LEU A 44 -9.09 4.10 3.82
CA LEU A 44 -8.82 5.48 4.25
C LEU A 44 -9.68 6.53 3.52
N SER A 45 -10.24 6.20 2.35
CA SER A 45 -11.18 7.08 1.65
C SER A 45 -12.59 7.09 2.30
N VAL A 46 -12.92 6.08 3.11
CA VAL A 46 -14.28 5.87 3.62
C VAL A 46 -14.66 6.84 4.75
N PRO A 47 -13.84 7.08 5.80
CA PRO A 47 -14.17 8.00 6.88
C PRO A 47 -14.64 9.39 6.44
N PRO A 48 -13.96 10.12 5.53
CA PRO A 48 -14.45 11.42 5.08
C PRO A 48 -15.77 11.32 4.31
N HIS A 49 -15.99 10.22 3.57
CA HIS A 49 -17.26 9.98 2.88
C HIS A 49 -18.41 9.72 3.86
N LEU A 50 -18.20 8.90 4.89
CA LEU A 50 -19.21 8.64 5.93
C LEU A 50 -19.53 9.90 6.72
N TYR A 51 -18.53 10.72 7.02
CA TYR A 51 -18.71 12.01 7.67
C TYR A 51 -19.56 12.95 6.80
N LEU A 52 -19.25 13.06 5.50
CA LEU A 52 -20.04 13.83 4.54
C LEU A 52 -21.48 13.33 4.51
N PHE A 53 -21.68 12.04 4.27
CA PHE A 53 -23.01 11.43 4.12
C PHE A 53 -23.87 11.69 5.36
N SER A 54 -23.34 11.37 6.54
CA SER A 54 -24.06 11.52 7.81
C SER A 54 -24.39 12.98 8.12
N LYS A 55 -23.48 13.91 7.84
CA LYS A 55 -23.68 15.33 8.11
C LYS A 55 -24.60 15.99 7.09
N LEU A 56 -24.52 15.60 5.82
CA LEU A 56 -25.42 16.06 4.77
C LEU A 56 -26.85 15.59 5.05
N MET A 57 -27.05 14.31 5.39
CA MET A 57 -28.35 13.77 5.79
C MET A 57 -29.01 14.58 6.90
N LYS A 58 -28.26 14.87 7.97
CA LYS A 58 -28.78 15.65 9.10
C LYS A 58 -29.06 17.11 8.71
N ALA A 59 -28.16 17.72 7.95
CA ALA A 59 -28.26 19.14 7.60
C ALA A 59 -29.35 19.43 6.55
N SER A 60 -29.64 18.49 5.66
CA SER A 60 -30.66 18.62 4.62
C SER A 60 -32.04 18.12 5.03
N GLY A 61 -32.23 17.69 6.29
CA GLY A 61 -33.49 17.09 6.72
C GLY A 61 -33.80 15.80 5.96
N TYR A 62 -32.79 14.95 5.73
CA TYR A 62 -32.92 13.66 5.02
C TYR A 62 -33.33 13.78 3.54
N ALA A 63 -33.15 14.95 2.93
CA ALA A 63 -33.43 15.15 1.49
C ALA A 63 -32.41 14.49 0.54
N TYR A 64 -31.45 13.72 1.05
CA TYR A 64 -30.43 13.04 0.24
C TYR A 64 -31.04 11.87 -0.55
N SER A 65 -30.87 11.88 -1.87
CA SER A 65 -31.29 10.79 -2.74
C SER A 65 -30.12 9.96 -3.27
N ASN A 66 -30.21 8.64 -3.13
CA ASN A 66 -29.26 7.67 -3.68
C ASN A 66 -29.35 7.48 -5.20
N LEU A 67 -30.26 8.18 -5.90
CA LEU A 67 -30.36 8.11 -7.37
C LEU A 67 -29.16 8.77 -8.07
N VAL A 68 -28.66 9.88 -7.51
CA VAL A 68 -27.52 10.63 -8.06
C VAL A 68 -26.52 10.99 -6.96
N PRO A 69 -25.92 10.00 -6.27
CA PRO A 69 -25.22 10.18 -4.99
C PRO A 69 -24.01 11.13 -5.09
N ARG A 70 -23.38 11.22 -6.26
CA ARG A 70 -22.24 12.12 -6.52
C ARG A 70 -22.65 13.57 -6.76
N ALA A 71 -23.89 13.82 -7.18
CA ALA A 71 -24.41 15.16 -7.45
C ALA A 71 -25.11 15.78 -6.22
N GLN A 72 -25.52 14.96 -5.25
CA GLN A 72 -26.31 15.40 -4.08
C GLN A 72 -25.68 16.56 -3.30
N LEU A 73 -24.36 16.54 -3.09
CA LEU A 73 -23.71 17.64 -2.37
C LEU A 73 -23.83 18.95 -3.15
N SER A 74 -23.65 18.94 -4.48
CA SER A 74 -23.82 20.14 -5.31
C SER A 74 -25.25 20.67 -5.29
N THR A 75 -26.24 19.78 -5.28
CA THR A 75 -27.66 20.13 -5.26
C THR A 75 -28.10 20.70 -3.90
N LEU A 76 -27.61 20.12 -2.80
CA LEU A 76 -28.05 20.46 -1.45
C LEU A 76 -27.17 21.52 -0.77
N ALA A 77 -25.88 21.63 -1.10
CA ALA A 77 -25.00 22.61 -0.46
C ALA A 77 -25.53 24.06 -0.47
N PRO A 78 -26.19 24.56 -1.55
CA PRO A 78 -26.77 25.90 -1.56
C PRO A 78 -27.91 26.11 -0.57
N THR A 79 -28.58 25.03 -0.12
CA THR A 79 -29.68 25.11 0.86
C THR A 79 -29.20 25.05 2.31
N LEU A 80 -27.90 24.86 2.54
CA LEU A 80 -27.31 24.68 3.86
C LEU A 80 -26.58 25.94 4.33
N PRO A 81 -26.40 26.10 5.66
CA PRO A 81 -25.50 27.11 6.19
C PRO A 81 -24.10 26.98 5.56
N LYS A 82 -23.51 28.10 5.14
CA LYS A 82 -22.21 28.14 4.44
C LYS A 82 -21.12 27.33 5.14
N ALA A 83 -20.98 27.50 6.47
CA ALA A 83 -19.99 26.76 7.25
C ALA A 83 -20.19 25.23 7.20
N THR A 84 -21.44 24.77 7.10
CA THR A 84 -21.76 23.35 6.93
C THR A 84 -21.40 22.89 5.53
N ALA A 85 -21.80 23.64 4.50
CA ALA A 85 -21.47 23.36 3.11
C ALA A 85 -19.95 23.28 2.89
N ASP A 86 -19.18 24.24 3.42
CA ASP A 86 -17.71 24.28 3.30
C ASP A 86 -17.07 23.01 3.88
N VAL A 87 -17.51 22.58 5.07
CA VAL A 87 -16.99 21.36 5.70
C VAL A 87 -17.37 20.10 4.91
N LEU A 88 -18.56 20.05 4.31
CA LEU A 88 -18.96 18.93 3.45
C LEU A 88 -18.13 18.89 2.16
N TRP A 89 -17.83 20.05 1.56
CA TRP A 89 -16.94 20.13 0.39
C TRP A 89 -15.53 19.67 0.71
N ARG A 90 -15.01 20.00 1.89
CA ARG A 90 -13.71 19.49 2.34
C ARG A 90 -13.71 17.98 2.54
N ALA A 91 -14.77 17.43 3.13
CA ALA A 91 -14.93 15.98 3.27
C ALA A 91 -14.97 15.29 1.90
N ARG A 92 -15.68 15.88 0.93
CA ARG A 92 -15.71 15.40 -0.45
C ARG A 92 -14.32 15.41 -1.08
N GLY A 93 -13.61 16.53 -0.98
CA GLY A 93 -12.25 16.69 -1.50
C GLY A 93 -11.26 15.70 -0.86
N CYS A 94 -11.36 15.49 0.45
CA CYS A 94 -10.52 14.52 1.17
C CYS A 94 -10.76 13.09 0.69
N HIS A 95 -12.02 12.68 0.53
CA HIS A 95 -12.39 11.37 0.00
C HIS A 95 -11.85 11.15 -1.42
N LEU A 96 -12.05 12.13 -2.32
CA LEU A 96 -11.59 12.03 -3.70
C LEU A 96 -10.06 12.00 -3.77
N ASN A 97 -9.36 12.81 -2.98
CA ASN A 97 -7.90 12.80 -2.96
C ASN A 97 -7.31 11.45 -2.49
N ALA A 98 -7.96 10.80 -1.51
CA ALA A 98 -7.58 9.46 -1.08
C ALA A 98 -7.77 8.44 -2.22
N LEU A 99 -8.88 8.53 -2.97
CA LEU A 99 -9.14 7.66 -4.12
C LEU A 99 -8.18 7.91 -5.29
N GLU A 100 -7.78 9.16 -5.55
CA GLU A 100 -6.82 9.51 -6.60
C GLU A 100 -5.42 8.93 -6.32
N GLY A 101 -5.00 8.90 -5.05
CA GLY A 101 -3.72 8.33 -4.64
C GLY A 101 -3.69 6.80 -4.57
N PHE A 102 -4.85 6.15 -4.51
CA PHE A 102 -4.98 4.71 -4.32
C PHE A 102 -4.41 3.88 -5.49
N PRO A 103 -4.70 4.16 -6.78
CA PRO A 103 -4.18 3.37 -7.90
C PRO A 103 -2.64 3.35 -7.94
N LEU A 104 -2.00 4.49 -7.70
CA LEU A 104 -0.54 4.60 -7.66
C LEU A 104 0.05 3.74 -6.54
N PHE A 105 -0.57 3.76 -5.36
CA PHE A 105 -0.16 2.93 -4.23
C PHE A 105 -0.35 1.43 -4.48
N ALA A 106 -1.53 1.05 -4.98
CA ALA A 106 -1.83 -0.35 -5.31
C ALA A 106 -0.86 -0.89 -6.36
N ALA A 107 -0.59 -0.12 -7.43
CA ALA A 107 0.40 -0.47 -8.44
C ALA A 107 1.79 -0.66 -7.84
N ALA A 108 2.21 0.23 -6.94
CA ALA A 108 3.51 0.13 -6.26
C ALA A 108 3.62 -1.14 -5.40
N MET A 109 2.61 -1.48 -4.61
CA MET A 109 2.64 -2.69 -3.77
C MET A 109 2.67 -3.97 -4.60
N ILE A 110 1.91 -4.01 -5.70
CA ILE A 110 1.89 -5.14 -6.63
C ILE A 110 3.23 -5.25 -7.37
N ALA A 111 3.75 -4.15 -7.91
CA ALA A 111 5.02 -4.13 -8.63
C ALA A 111 6.20 -4.48 -7.71
N GLY A 112 6.22 -3.95 -6.48
CA GLY A 112 7.25 -4.25 -5.48
C GLY A 112 7.25 -5.73 -5.07
N THR A 113 6.06 -6.32 -4.90
CA THR A 113 5.89 -7.75 -4.63
C THR A 113 6.36 -8.59 -5.82
N HIS A 114 5.97 -8.21 -7.05
CA HIS A 114 6.33 -8.93 -8.27
C HIS A 114 7.84 -8.86 -8.56
N ALA A 115 8.46 -7.69 -8.37
CA ALA A 115 9.91 -7.50 -8.44
C ALA A 115 10.67 -8.19 -7.31
N LYS A 116 9.97 -8.79 -6.34
CA LYS A 116 10.54 -9.41 -5.14
C LYS A 116 11.45 -8.45 -4.39
N LEU A 117 11.04 -7.19 -4.21
CA LEU A 117 11.75 -6.25 -3.33
C LEU A 117 11.84 -6.81 -1.91
N ASP A 118 12.76 -6.31 -1.08
CA ASP A 118 12.81 -6.73 0.32
C ASP A 118 11.42 -6.54 0.98
N ALA A 119 10.89 -7.60 1.59
CA ALA A 119 9.54 -7.57 2.15
C ALA A 119 9.44 -6.62 3.35
N CYS A 120 10.46 -6.57 4.21
CA CYS A 120 10.50 -5.69 5.38
C CYS A 120 10.49 -4.22 4.92
N GLU A 121 11.28 -3.90 3.90
CA GLU A 121 11.32 -2.57 3.33
C GLU A 121 9.99 -2.20 2.66
N LEU A 122 9.44 -3.08 1.81
CA LEU A 122 8.17 -2.81 1.13
C LEU A 122 7.04 -2.61 2.13
N ASN A 123 7.01 -3.41 3.19
CA ASN A 123 6.05 -3.27 4.28
C ASN A 123 6.25 -1.99 5.10
N THR A 124 7.50 -1.53 5.28
CA THR A 124 7.79 -0.25 5.91
C THR A 124 7.23 0.90 5.07
N CYS A 125 7.49 0.90 3.75
CA CYS A 125 6.87 1.85 2.83
C CYS A 125 5.34 1.80 2.87
N ALA A 126 4.75 0.61 2.90
CA ALA A 126 3.29 0.45 3.01
C ALA A 126 2.75 1.09 4.31
N ALA A 127 3.40 0.84 5.45
CA ALA A 127 3.00 1.39 6.74
C ALA A 127 3.14 2.92 6.77
N GLU A 128 4.26 3.44 6.29
CA GLU A 128 4.51 4.88 6.16
C GLU A 128 3.46 5.57 5.30
N TYR A 129 3.06 4.96 4.18
CA TYR A 129 2.01 5.50 3.33
C TYR A 129 0.67 5.60 4.08
N LEU A 130 0.27 4.55 4.80
CA LEU A 130 -0.98 4.54 5.56
C LEU A 130 -0.98 5.60 6.66
N VAL A 131 0.14 5.77 7.36
CA VAL A 131 0.31 6.82 8.37
C VAL A 131 0.24 8.21 7.73
N ALA A 132 1.01 8.44 6.66
CA ALA A 132 1.03 9.71 5.94
C ALA A 132 -0.36 10.08 5.40
N ARG A 133 -1.11 9.12 4.85
CA ARG A 133 -2.47 9.34 4.35
C ARG A 133 -3.48 9.60 5.46
N THR A 134 -3.33 8.96 6.61
CA THR A 134 -4.17 9.24 7.78
C THR A 134 -3.91 10.66 8.28
N LEU A 135 -2.65 11.04 8.46
CA LEU A 135 -2.25 12.40 8.85
C LEU A 135 -2.73 13.45 7.84
N TYR A 136 -2.55 13.19 6.55
CA TYR A 136 -3.04 14.05 5.48
C TYR A 136 -4.56 14.26 5.56
N SER A 137 -5.33 13.19 5.77
CA SER A 137 -6.79 13.25 5.85
C SER A 137 -7.25 14.07 7.05
N ILE A 138 -6.60 13.91 8.20
CA ILE A 138 -6.84 14.73 9.40
C ILE A 138 -6.58 16.21 9.07
N LEU A 139 -5.41 16.53 8.51
CA LEU A 139 -5.05 17.90 8.13
C LEU A 139 -6.02 18.47 7.08
N TYR A 140 -6.44 17.67 6.10
CA TYR A 140 -7.43 18.07 5.11
C TYR A 140 -8.75 18.47 5.75
N MET A 141 -9.18 17.77 6.81
CA MET A 141 -10.43 18.08 7.48
C MET A 141 -10.32 19.25 8.46
N THR A 142 -9.19 19.40 9.16
CA THR A 142 -9.05 20.33 10.30
C THR A 142 -8.38 21.66 9.97
N VAL A 143 -7.46 21.70 9.00
CA VAL A 143 -6.70 22.91 8.68
C VAL A 143 -7.61 24.03 8.17
N ARG A 144 -7.47 25.23 8.74
CA ARG A 144 -8.21 26.44 8.34
C ARG A 144 -7.33 27.63 7.96
N SER A 145 -6.04 27.60 8.30
CA SER A 145 -5.10 28.67 7.96
C SER A 145 -4.25 28.33 6.74
N GLU A 146 -3.81 29.35 6.01
CA GLU A 146 -2.91 29.18 4.84
C GLU A 146 -1.59 28.54 5.23
N ARG A 147 -1.00 28.96 6.36
CA ARG A 147 0.27 28.40 6.85
C ARG A 147 0.17 26.89 7.11
N ALA A 148 -0.89 26.45 7.78
CA ALA A 148 -1.10 25.02 8.03
C ALA A 148 -1.49 24.26 6.75
N SER A 149 -1.90 24.94 5.68
CA SER A 149 -2.16 24.31 4.38
C SER A 149 -0.86 23.82 3.71
N TYR A 150 0.28 24.48 3.94
CA TYR A 150 1.58 24.00 3.46
C TYR A 150 2.00 22.70 4.13
N LEU A 151 1.71 22.53 5.43
CA LEU A 151 1.95 21.27 6.13
C LEU A 151 1.15 20.12 5.49
N ARG A 152 -0.12 20.38 5.17
CA ARG A 152 -0.96 19.42 4.44
C ARG A 152 -0.33 19.06 3.08
N SER A 153 0.18 20.03 2.33
CA SER A 153 0.88 19.77 1.06
C SER A 153 2.17 18.98 1.24
N ALA A 154 2.96 19.25 2.28
CA ALA A 154 4.18 18.50 2.57
C ALA A 154 3.89 17.02 2.87
N VAL A 155 2.89 16.75 3.72
CA VAL A 155 2.47 15.38 4.05
C VAL A 155 1.91 14.66 2.81
N TRP A 156 1.20 15.38 1.94
CA TRP A 156 0.76 14.83 0.66
C TRP A 156 1.93 14.43 -0.24
N THR A 157 2.90 15.33 -0.44
CA THR A 157 4.08 15.06 -1.26
C THR A 157 4.86 13.86 -0.73
N TRP A 158 5.03 13.76 0.59
CA TRP A 158 5.60 12.56 1.21
C TRP A 158 4.78 11.32 0.84
N SER A 159 3.47 11.33 1.09
CA SER A 159 2.61 10.18 0.80
C SER A 159 2.65 9.73 -0.66
N VAL A 160 2.81 10.65 -1.61
CA VAL A 160 2.93 10.35 -3.05
C VAL A 160 4.34 9.87 -3.41
N GLY A 161 5.37 10.40 -2.76
CA GLY A 161 6.76 10.00 -2.97
C GLY A 161 7.02 8.53 -2.65
N ILE A 162 6.32 7.96 -1.66
CA ILE A 162 6.50 6.55 -1.26
C ILE A 162 6.20 5.56 -2.40
N PRO A 163 5.00 5.53 -3.02
CA PRO A 163 4.73 4.59 -4.10
C PRO A 163 5.56 4.88 -5.36
N VAL A 164 5.92 6.15 -5.62
CA VAL A 164 6.86 6.50 -6.70
C VAL A 164 8.24 5.88 -6.44
N TYR A 165 8.76 5.99 -5.22
CA TYR A 165 10.00 5.36 -4.79
C TYR A 165 9.98 3.84 -4.99
N VAL A 166 8.90 3.19 -4.55
CA VAL A 166 8.73 1.74 -4.69
C VAL A 166 8.67 1.33 -6.17
N LEU A 167 7.93 2.05 -7.01
CA LEU A 167 7.86 1.78 -8.45
C LEU A 167 9.21 1.94 -9.13
N TRP A 168 9.95 3.00 -8.81
CA TRP A 168 11.29 3.22 -9.34
C TRP A 168 12.25 2.09 -8.93
N LYS A 169 12.19 1.68 -7.65
CA LYS A 169 13.00 0.57 -7.14
C LYS A 169 12.65 -0.76 -7.79
N ALA A 170 11.37 -1.03 -8.00
CA ALA A 170 10.89 -2.22 -8.71
C ALA A 170 11.41 -2.22 -10.17
N GLY A 171 11.29 -1.09 -10.87
CA GLY A 171 11.81 -0.92 -12.23
C GLY A 171 13.30 -1.22 -12.34
N LYS A 172 14.13 -0.64 -11.46
CA LYS A 172 15.58 -0.92 -11.41
C LYS A 172 15.88 -2.40 -11.14
N LYS A 173 15.07 -3.07 -10.31
CA LYS A 173 15.27 -4.49 -10.03
C LYS A 173 14.97 -5.38 -11.23
N PHE A 174 14.01 -5.02 -12.07
CA PHE A 174 13.75 -5.75 -13.32
C PHE A 174 14.92 -5.62 -14.31
N VAL A 175 15.50 -4.43 -14.44
CA VAL A 175 16.68 -4.20 -15.29
C VAL A 175 17.86 -5.05 -14.80
N ASN A 176 18.24 -4.92 -13.53
CA ASN A 176 19.38 -5.67 -12.99
C ASN A 176 19.15 -7.19 -12.98
N GLY A 177 17.89 -7.62 -12.87
CA GLY A 177 17.52 -9.03 -12.95
C GLY A 177 17.64 -9.61 -14.37
N TYR A 178 17.38 -8.78 -15.39
CA TYR A 178 17.59 -9.11 -16.79
C TYR A 178 19.09 -9.24 -17.10
N ASP A 179 19.90 -8.28 -16.67
CA ASP A 179 21.36 -8.33 -16.84
C ASP A 179 22.00 -9.57 -16.17
N GLY A 180 21.48 -9.96 -15.00
CA GLY A 180 21.93 -11.17 -14.29
C GLY A 180 21.43 -12.49 -14.88
N ALA A 181 20.41 -12.47 -15.74
CA ALA A 181 19.93 -13.64 -16.47
C ALA A 181 20.76 -13.83 -17.75
N ASP A 182 21.00 -12.76 -18.51
CA ASP A 182 21.84 -12.77 -19.72
C ASP A 182 23.28 -13.20 -19.37
N GLY A 183 23.88 -12.65 -18.31
CA GLY A 183 25.22 -13.05 -17.88
C GLY A 183 25.36 -14.51 -17.45
N LYS A 184 24.26 -15.17 -17.05
CA LYS A 184 24.25 -16.62 -16.73
C LYS A 184 24.07 -17.51 -17.95
N VAL A 185 23.50 -17.01 -19.03
CA VAL A 185 23.41 -17.73 -20.30
C VAL A 185 24.79 -17.77 -20.96
N ASP A 186 25.48 -16.62 -21.00
CA ASP A 186 26.82 -16.51 -21.57
C ASP A 186 27.84 -17.42 -20.86
N GLU A 187 27.75 -17.56 -19.54
CA GLU A 187 28.65 -18.43 -18.78
C GLU A 187 28.44 -19.92 -19.10
N LYS A 188 27.20 -20.33 -19.42
CA LYS A 188 26.90 -21.73 -19.77
C LYS A 188 27.28 -22.12 -21.19
N GLU A 189 27.31 -21.18 -22.13
CA GLU A 189 27.73 -21.46 -23.50
C GLU A 189 29.26 -21.53 -23.65
N SER A 190 30.01 -21.12 -22.63
CA SER A 190 31.48 -21.19 -22.60
C SER A 190 32.07 -22.49 -22.02
N LEU A 191 31.22 -23.45 -21.62
CA LEU A 191 31.61 -24.78 -21.12
C LEU A 191 31.28 -25.88 -22.13
#